data_AF-A0A921BGJ3-F1
#
_entry.id   AF-A0A921BGJ3-F1
#
_cell.length_a   1.000
_cell.length_b   1.000
_cell.length_c   1.000
_cell.angle_alpha   90.00
_cell.angle_beta   90.00
_cell.angle_gamma   90.00
#
_symmetry.space_group_name_H-M   'P 1'
#
loop_
_entity.id
_entity.type
_entity.pdbx_description
1 polymer ?
#
loop_
_entity_poly.entity_id
_entity_poly.type
_entity_poly.pdbx_seq_one_letter_code
_entity_poly.pdbx_strand_id
1 'polypeptide(L)'
;MTTTLTSTHITDIVPEFVHYEDTGCEVSQACLNCPLPQCKYDDPAWFQRHQRLIKDLKVLTAMRLENLSVEETAERFSVTVRTIFRIMRRCREASLNAKD
;
A
#
# COMPACT_ATOMS: atom_id res chain seq x y z
N MET A 1 17.69 -47.98 20.20
CA MET A 1 16.24 -48.13 20.00
C MET A 1 15.75 -46.88 19.29
N THR A 2 15.40 -47.05 18.03
CA THR A 2 14.87 -46.03 17.12
C THR A 2 13.43 -45.73 17.51
N THR A 3 13.11 -44.49 17.87
CA THR A 3 11.73 -44.05 17.98
C THR A 3 11.44 -43.09 16.84
N THR A 4 10.65 -43.61 15.92
CA THR A 4 10.03 -43.00 14.76
C THR A 4 9.09 -41.85 15.13
N LEU A 5 9.08 -40.87 14.24
CA LEU A 5 8.22 -39.69 14.12
C LEU A 5 6.76 -39.90 14.55
N THR A 6 6.23 -38.94 15.32
CA THR A 6 4.79 -38.63 15.33
C THR A 6 4.61 -37.21 14.81
N SER A 7 4.26 -37.12 13.53
CA SER A 7 3.71 -35.92 12.90
C SER A 7 2.36 -35.64 13.55
N THR A 8 2.35 -34.78 14.58
CA THR A 8 1.10 -34.31 15.19
C THR A 8 0.39 -33.43 14.18
N HIS A 9 -0.68 -33.95 13.60
CA HIS A 9 -1.56 -33.20 12.71
C HIS A 9 -2.24 -32.10 13.56
N ILE A 10 -1.76 -30.86 13.46
CA ILE A 10 -2.37 -29.68 14.08
C ILE A 10 -3.62 -29.34 13.29
N THR A 11 -4.69 -30.09 13.50
CA THR A 11 -6.01 -29.78 12.95
C THR A 11 -6.99 -29.85 14.09
N ASP A 12 -7.69 -28.72 14.32
CA ASP A 12 -8.74 -28.48 15.33
C ASP A 12 -8.32 -27.79 16.65
N ILE A 13 -7.35 -26.86 16.62
CA ILE A 13 -7.18 -25.90 17.73
C ILE A 13 -8.17 -24.75 17.53
N VAL A 14 -9.09 -24.52 18.48
CA VAL A 14 -10.02 -23.38 18.41
C VAL A 14 -9.25 -22.06 18.62
N PRO A 15 -9.70 -20.94 18.00
CA PRO A 15 -8.98 -19.67 18.04
C PRO A 15 -8.63 -19.17 19.46
N GLU A 16 -9.45 -19.52 20.45
CA GLU A 16 -9.24 -19.19 21.87
C GLU A 16 -7.94 -19.78 22.46
N PHE A 17 -7.43 -20.87 21.89
CA PHE A 17 -6.15 -21.48 22.29
C PHE A 17 -4.99 -21.09 21.37
N VAL A 18 -5.23 -20.21 20.39
CA VAL A 18 -4.20 -19.66 19.51
C VAL A 18 -3.85 -18.26 20.01
N HIS A 19 -2.60 -18.09 20.47
CA HIS A 19 -2.08 -16.76 20.73
C HIS A 19 -1.72 -16.09 19.41
N TYR A 20 -2.58 -15.17 18.96
CA TYR A 20 -2.28 -14.35 17.78
C TYR A 20 -1.36 -13.20 18.18
N GLU A 21 -0.07 -13.37 17.90
CA GLU A 21 0.92 -12.31 18.11
C GLU A 21 0.74 -11.20 17.08
N ASP A 22 0.69 -9.95 17.55
CA ASP A 22 0.78 -8.78 16.68
C ASP A 22 2.24 -8.56 16.27
N THR A 23 2.61 -9.13 15.12
CA THR A 23 3.93 -8.94 14.51
C THR A 23 3.97 -7.73 13.58
N GLY A 24 2.84 -7.03 13.39
CA GLY A 24 2.72 -5.92 12.48
C GLY A 24 2.98 -6.28 11.00
N CYS A 25 3.40 -5.29 10.23
CA CYS A 25 3.80 -5.41 8.82
C CYS A 25 4.77 -4.28 8.39
N GLU A 26 5.11 -4.17 7.10
CA GLU A 26 6.01 -3.13 6.58
C GLU A 26 5.52 -1.69 6.76
N VAL A 27 4.25 -1.51 7.16
CA VAL A 27 3.65 -0.20 7.39
C VAL A 27 3.75 0.20 8.87
N SER A 28 3.56 -0.75 9.79
CA SER A 28 3.59 -0.52 11.23
C SER A 28 3.99 -1.79 11.96
N GLN A 29 4.83 -1.65 13.00
CA GLN A 29 5.26 -2.77 13.84
C GLN A 29 4.15 -3.31 14.76
N ALA A 30 3.06 -2.58 14.93
CA ALA A 30 1.87 -3.02 15.68
C ALA A 30 0.59 -2.56 14.98
N CYS A 31 -0.36 -3.46 14.81
CA CYS A 31 -1.64 -3.23 14.13
C CYS A 31 -2.48 -2.16 14.82
N LEU A 32 -2.50 -2.15 16.15
CA LEU A 32 -3.28 -1.18 16.94
C LEU A 32 -2.74 0.26 16.89
N ASN A 33 -1.50 0.43 16.42
CA ASN A 33 -0.87 1.74 16.22
C ASN A 33 -0.67 2.05 14.73
N CYS A 34 -1.32 1.30 13.83
CA CYS A 34 -1.11 1.45 12.39
C CYS A 34 -1.69 2.79 11.89
N PRO A 35 -0.91 3.58 11.11
CA PRO A 35 -1.38 4.87 10.61
C PRO A 35 -2.33 4.75 9.41
N LEU A 36 -2.54 3.55 8.86
CA LEU A 36 -3.43 3.38 7.72
C LEU A 36 -4.90 3.46 8.17
N PRO A 37 -5.77 4.13 7.39
CA PRO A 37 -7.20 4.15 7.66
C PRO A 37 -7.88 2.79 7.40
N GLN A 38 -7.23 1.89 6.65
CA GLN A 38 -7.71 0.54 6.37
C GLN A 38 -6.52 -0.43 6.35
N CYS A 39 -6.68 -1.63 6.89
CA CYS A 39 -5.63 -2.64 6.87
C CYS A 39 -5.36 -3.10 5.44
N LYS A 40 -4.08 -3.21 5.08
CA LYS A 40 -3.66 -3.67 3.75
C LYS A 40 -4.01 -5.14 3.46
N TYR A 41 -4.20 -5.94 4.50
CA TYR A 41 -4.57 -7.35 4.37
C TYR A 41 -6.08 -7.52 4.19
N ASP A 42 -6.88 -6.61 4.72
CA ASP A 42 -8.34 -6.62 4.58
C ASP A 42 -8.75 -6.25 3.15
N ASP A 43 -8.12 -5.24 2.56
CA ASP A 43 -8.29 -4.88 1.15
C ASP A 43 -6.95 -4.59 0.45
N PRO A 44 -6.33 -5.65 -0.13
CA PRO A 44 -5.10 -5.49 -0.90
C PRO A 44 -5.24 -4.56 -2.11
N ALA A 45 -6.43 -4.48 -2.72
CA ALA A 45 -6.66 -3.62 -3.88
C ALA A 45 -6.74 -2.14 -3.49
N TRP A 46 -7.34 -1.83 -2.33
CA TRP A 46 -7.26 -0.50 -1.72
C TRP A 46 -5.79 -0.12 -1.45
N PHE A 47 -5.01 -0.99 -0.83
CA PHE A 47 -3.62 -0.67 -0.48
C PHE A 47 -2.77 -0.38 -1.72
N GLN A 48 -2.91 -1.19 -2.78
CA GLN A 48 -2.22 -0.94 -4.05
C GLN A 48 -2.61 0.40 -4.69
N ARG A 49 -3.91 0.76 -4.65
CA ARG A 49 -4.39 2.07 -5.13
C ARG A 49 -3.81 3.20 -4.29
N HIS A 50 -3.79 3.06 -2.96
CA HIS A 50 -3.25 4.04 -2.03
C HIS A 50 -1.74 4.26 -2.25
N GLN A 51 -0.96 3.19 -2.36
CA GLN A 51 0.47 3.28 -2.66
C GLN A 51 0.75 3.93 -4.02
N ARG A 52 -0.06 3.61 -5.04
CA ARG A 52 0.05 4.25 -6.35
C ARG A 52 -0.21 5.74 -6.26
N LEU A 53 -1.25 6.14 -5.52
CA LEU A 53 -1.58 7.55 -5.32
C LEU A 53 -0.45 8.31 -4.60
N ILE A 54 0.18 7.71 -3.58
CA ILE A 54 1.35 8.32 -2.91
C ILE A 54 2.48 8.58 -3.90
N LYS A 55 2.79 7.63 -4.79
CA LYS A 55 3.82 7.80 -5.82
C LYS A 55 3.45 8.88 -6.84
N ASP A 56 2.20 8.87 -7.28
CA ASP A 56 1.64 9.86 -8.21
C ASP A 56 1.70 11.29 -7.63
N LEU A 57 1.39 11.45 -6.34
CA LEU A 57 1.48 12.74 -5.64
C LEU A 57 2.91 13.26 -5.58
N LYS A 58 3.92 12.39 -5.37
CA LYS A 58 5.34 12.80 -5.41
C LYS A 58 5.72 13.44 -6.76
N VAL A 59 5.23 12.87 -7.87
CA VAL A 59 5.46 13.43 -9.21
C VAL A 59 4.83 14.81 -9.34
N LEU A 60 3.56 14.98 -8.93
CA LEU A 60 2.87 16.27 -9.01
C LEU A 60 3.45 17.32 -8.05
N THR A 61 3.91 16.91 -6.87
CA THR A 61 4.59 17.79 -5.91
C THR A 61 5.90 18.29 -6.51
N ALA A 62 6.72 17.42 -7.11
CA ALA A 62 7.94 17.84 -7.80
C ALA A 62 7.65 18.80 -8.96
N MET A 63 6.67 18.46 -9.81
CA MET A 63 6.23 19.32 -10.91
C MET A 63 5.86 20.73 -10.42
N ARG A 64 5.14 20.84 -9.30
CA ARG A 64 4.74 22.12 -8.72
C ARG A 64 5.91 22.87 -8.07
N LEU A 65 6.68 22.21 -7.22
CA LEU A 65 7.76 22.85 -6.46
C LEU A 65 8.88 23.37 -7.36
N GLU A 66 9.11 22.69 -8.47
CA GLU A 66 10.16 23.00 -9.43
C GLU A 66 9.64 23.76 -10.66
N ASN A 67 8.33 24.05 -10.69
CA ASN A 67 7.65 24.76 -11.77
C ASN A 67 7.90 24.15 -13.17
N LEU A 68 7.88 22.82 -13.25
CA LEU A 68 8.11 22.06 -14.47
C LEU A 68 6.85 21.99 -15.32
N SER A 69 7.02 22.04 -16.65
CA SER A 69 6.00 21.65 -17.61
C SER A 69 5.70 20.15 -17.57
N VAL A 70 4.66 19.73 -18.29
CA VAL A 70 4.29 18.31 -18.40
C VAL A 70 5.41 17.51 -19.08
N GLU A 71 6.04 18.10 -20.09
CA GLU A 71 7.12 17.52 -20.88
C GLU A 71 8.39 17.35 -20.05
N GLU A 72 8.80 18.39 -19.33
CA GLU A 72 9.97 18.35 -18.44
C GLU A 72 9.77 17.38 -17.28
N THR A 73 8.54 17.30 -16.74
CA THR A 73 8.20 16.31 -15.71
C THR A 73 8.29 14.89 -16.27
N ALA A 74 7.81 14.67 -17.49
CA ALA A 74 7.88 13.36 -18.15
C ALA A 74 9.34 12.92 -18.33
N GLU A 75 10.20 13.82 -18.80
CA GLU A 75 11.64 13.58 -18.95
C GLU A 75 12.31 13.28 -17.61
N ARG A 76 12.09 14.14 -16.60
CA ARG A 76 12.65 14.01 -15.25
C ARG A 76 12.36 12.65 -14.61
N PHE A 77 11.13 12.16 -14.77
CA PHE A 77 10.71 10.88 -14.20
C PHE A 77 10.87 9.71 -15.17
N SER A 78 11.47 9.92 -16.35
CA SER A 78 11.66 8.90 -17.38
C SER A 78 10.36 8.17 -17.76
N VAL A 79 9.28 8.94 -17.91
CA VAL A 79 7.95 8.45 -18.30
C VAL A 79 7.44 9.19 -19.53
N THR A 80 6.35 8.70 -20.11
CA THR A 80 5.69 9.40 -21.22
C THR A 80 4.82 10.55 -20.72
N VAL A 81 4.64 11.58 -21.55
CA VAL A 81 3.67 12.68 -21.32
C VAL A 81 2.27 12.15 -21.00
N ARG A 82 1.82 11.10 -21.70
CA ARG A 82 0.56 10.39 -21.41
C ARG A 82 0.47 9.87 -19.97
N THR A 83 1.60 9.43 -19.41
CA THR A 83 1.66 8.95 -18.02
C THR A 83 1.46 10.11 -17.04
N ILE A 84 2.04 11.28 -17.32
CA ILE A 84 1.81 12.48 -16.51
C ILE A 84 0.32 12.89 -16.52
N PHE A 85 -0.32 12.94 -17.69
CA PHE A 85 -1.76 13.22 -17.76
C PHE A 85 -2.61 12.20 -17.00
N ARG A 86 -2.25 10.91 -17.06
CA ARG A 86 -2.93 9.85 -16.32
C ARG A 86 -2.76 10.01 -14.80
N ILE A 87 -1.57 10.43 -14.35
CA ILE A 87 -1.29 10.77 -12.95
C ILE A 87 -2.17 11.95 -12.52
N MET A 88 -2.18 13.04 -13.29
CA MET A 88 -3.02 14.21 -13.02
C MET A 88 -4.50 13.86 -12.89
N ARG A 89 -5.01 13.01 -13.80
CA ARG A 89 -6.39 12.52 -13.77
C ARG A 89 -6.69 11.73 -12.50
N ARG A 90 -5.84 10.75 -12.14
CA ARG A 90 -6.05 9.92 -10.94
C ARG A 90 -6.01 10.75 -9.65
N CYS A 91 -5.07 11.69 -9.53
CA CYS A 91 -5.00 12.56 -8.35
C CYS A 91 -6.23 13.47 -8.24
N ARG A 92 -6.78 13.93 -9.37
CA ARG A 92 -8.04 14.69 -9.38
C ARG A 92 -9.22 13.83 -8.92
N GLU A 93 -9.37 12.63 -9.46
CA GLU A 93 -10.43 11.68 -9.06
C GLU A 93 -10.32 11.32 -7.57
N ALA A 94 -9.11 11.07 -7.07
CA ALA A 94 -8.88 10.78 -5.65
C ALA A 94 -9.23 11.97 -4.74
N SER A 95 -8.97 13.21 -5.19
CA SER A 95 -9.32 14.42 -4.44
C SER A 95 -10.83 14.69 -4.40
N LEU A 96 -11.58 14.20 -5.40
CA LEU A 96 -13.04 14.27 -5.42
C LEU A 96 -13.62 13.25 -4.44
N ASN A 97 -13.17 12.01 -4.52
CA ASN A 97 -13.65 10.92 -3.67
C ASN A 97 -13.32 11.09 -2.18
N ALA A 98 -12.41 11.99 -1.82
CA ALA A 98 -12.05 12.30 -0.43
C ALA A 98 -12.94 13.37 0.22
N LYS A 99 -13.87 13.98 -0.54
CA LYS A 99 -14.82 15.00 -0.05
C LYS A 99 -16.21 14.46 0.27
N ASP A 100 -16.44 13.19 -0.04
CA ASP A 100 -17.66 12.44 0.25
C ASP A 100 -17.46 11.59 1.52
#